data_AF-A0AAV6BYZ2-F1
#
_entry.id   AF-A0AAV6BYZ2-F1
#
_cell.length_a   1.000
_cell.length_b   1.000
_cell.length_c   1.000
_cell.angle_alpha   90.00
_cell.angle_beta   90.00
_cell.angle_gamma   90.00
#
_symmetry.space_group_name_H-M   'P 1'
#
loop_
_entity.id
_entity.type
_entity.pdbx_description
1 polymer ?
#
loop_
_entity_poly.entity_id
_entity_poly.type
_entity_poly.pdbx_seq_one_letter_code
_entity_poly.pdbx_strand_id
1 'polypeptide(L)'
;MTAPARPPLAQVWLDRLEAAVDRGTEHLLSLQAPEGYWLGELEADTTLESDYIYYLHVLGKAEPARIAKLANYVRCRQLSDGGWSIYPGGPSELNATIKAYFGLKLAGDSPDAPHMGLAREAVHRLGGLENCNSYVRFYLALVGAVGWELVPAIPPELMLLPNWFYFNIYEMSSWTRAIVIPMAIVSAIRPQWRLPERARVDELFRDPGNKRAAFSRSRQIISW
;
A
#
# COMPACT_ATOMS: atom_id res chain seq x y z
N MET A 1 15.14 -57.87 -37.35
CA MET A 1 15.18 -56.44 -36.99
C MET A 1 14.85 -56.32 -35.51
N THR A 2 15.86 -56.14 -34.68
CA THR A 2 15.71 -55.94 -33.23
C THR A 2 15.25 -54.51 -32.96
N ALA A 3 14.14 -54.34 -32.24
CA ALA A 3 13.66 -53.03 -31.81
C ALA A 3 14.73 -52.33 -30.95
N PRO A 4 14.94 -51.01 -31.09
CA PRO A 4 15.91 -50.29 -30.27
C PRO A 4 15.54 -50.41 -28.79
N ALA A 5 16.53 -50.73 -27.96
CA ALA A 5 16.37 -50.76 -26.51
C ALA A 5 15.87 -49.40 -26.03
N ARG A 6 14.79 -49.39 -25.23
CA ARG A 6 14.30 -48.15 -24.63
C ARG A 6 15.43 -47.55 -23.79
N PRO A 7 15.71 -46.24 -23.92
CA PRO A 7 16.71 -45.59 -23.09
C PRO A 7 16.38 -45.81 -21.61
N PRO A 8 17.38 -46.05 -20.75
CA PRO A 8 17.17 -46.14 -19.31
C PRO A 8 16.38 -44.91 -18.85
N LEU A 9 15.44 -45.08 -17.91
CA LEU A 9 14.62 -43.97 -17.42
C LEU A 9 15.48 -42.76 -17.03
N ALA A 10 16.66 -42.99 -16.44
CA ALA A 10 17.64 -41.96 -16.10
C ALA A 10 18.08 -41.09 -17.31
N GLN A 11 18.30 -41.69 -18.49
CA GLN A 11 18.69 -40.95 -19.70
C GLN A 11 17.53 -40.06 -20.18
N VAL A 12 16.30 -40.57 -20.16
CA VAL A 12 15.11 -39.80 -20.53
C VAL A 12 14.91 -38.59 -19.61
N TRP A 13 15.22 -38.72 -18.32
CA TRP A 13 15.17 -37.60 -17.38
C TRP A 13 16.26 -36.57 -17.63
N LEU A 14 17.49 -37.00 -17.93
CA LEU A 14 18.61 -36.12 -18.27
C LEU A 14 18.31 -35.31 -19.54
N ASP A 15 17.87 -35.97 -20.61
CA ASP A 15 17.53 -35.29 -21.87
C ASP A 15 16.42 -34.24 -21.68
N ARG A 16 15.42 -34.54 -20.83
CA ARG A 16 14.34 -33.60 -20.49
C ARG A 16 14.82 -32.42 -19.66
N LEU A 17 15.74 -32.67 -18.73
CA LEU A 17 16.34 -31.64 -17.89
C LEU A 17 17.17 -30.68 -18.74
N GLU A 18 18.06 -31.21 -19.60
CA GLU A 18 18.87 -30.42 -20.53
C GLU A 18 17.98 -29.56 -21.42
N ALA A 19 16.97 -30.18 -22.05
CA ALA A 19 16.04 -29.42 -22.88
C ALA A 19 15.26 -28.35 -22.10
N ALA A 20 14.97 -28.56 -20.81
CA ALA A 20 14.33 -27.54 -19.97
C ALA A 20 15.28 -26.39 -19.62
N VAL A 21 16.55 -26.69 -19.35
CA VAL A 21 17.59 -25.69 -19.10
C VAL A 21 17.85 -24.86 -20.35
N ASP A 22 17.95 -25.49 -21.52
CA ASP A 22 18.17 -24.80 -22.80
C ASP A 22 17.03 -23.83 -23.10
N ARG A 23 15.77 -24.30 -23.03
CA ARG A 23 14.60 -23.44 -23.24
C ARG A 23 14.51 -22.30 -22.22
N GLY A 24 14.83 -22.56 -20.95
CA GLY A 24 14.84 -21.54 -19.91
C GLY A 24 15.91 -20.47 -20.15
N THR A 25 17.09 -20.90 -20.60
CA THR A 25 18.22 -20.05 -20.92
C THR A 25 17.92 -19.19 -22.15
N GLU A 26 17.45 -19.80 -23.23
CA GLU A 26 17.03 -19.11 -24.45
C GLU A 26 15.95 -18.06 -24.14
N HIS A 27 14.94 -18.43 -23.35
CA HIS A 27 13.88 -17.50 -23.00
C HIS A 27 14.41 -16.34 -22.14
N LEU A 28 15.21 -16.61 -21.11
CA LEU A 28 15.77 -15.56 -20.26
C LEU A 28 16.64 -14.62 -21.08
N LEU A 29 17.54 -15.13 -21.94
CA LEU A 29 18.37 -14.30 -22.81
C LEU A 29 17.54 -13.51 -23.83
N SER A 30 16.39 -14.04 -24.30
CA SER A 30 15.48 -13.31 -25.18
C SER A 30 14.81 -12.09 -24.50
N LEU A 31 14.78 -12.05 -23.17
CA LEU A 31 14.24 -10.93 -22.39
C LEU A 31 15.30 -9.85 -22.07
N GLN A 32 16.57 -10.08 -22.43
CA GLN A 32 17.64 -9.12 -22.15
C GLN A 32 17.47 -7.88 -23.04
N ALA A 33 17.50 -6.70 -22.41
CA ALA A 33 17.51 -5.44 -23.13
C ALA A 33 18.80 -5.31 -23.97
N PRO A 34 18.80 -4.55 -25.07
CA PRO A 34 20.02 -4.32 -25.88
C PRO A 34 21.22 -3.80 -25.08
N GLU A 35 20.98 -3.10 -23.97
CA GLU A 35 22.02 -2.56 -23.07
C GLU A 35 22.53 -3.59 -22.05
N GLY A 36 21.98 -4.79 -22.01
CA GLY A 36 22.48 -5.93 -21.24
C GLY A 36 21.79 -6.20 -19.89
N TYR A 37 20.78 -5.43 -19.49
CA TYR A 37 20.00 -5.66 -18.27
C TYR A 37 18.70 -6.44 -18.54
N TRP A 38 18.03 -6.89 -17.46
CA TRP A 38 16.68 -7.44 -17.50
C TRP A 38 15.73 -6.49 -16.80
N LEU A 39 14.55 -6.26 -17.39
CA LEU A 39 13.49 -5.47 -16.80
C LEU A 39 12.28 -6.36 -16.55
N GLY A 40 12.00 -6.60 -15.27
CA GLY A 40 10.77 -7.26 -14.82
C GLY A 40 9.86 -6.26 -14.12
N GLU A 41 8.56 -6.50 -14.20
CA GLU A 41 7.59 -5.77 -13.38
C GLU A 41 7.77 -6.16 -11.91
N LEU A 42 7.98 -5.17 -11.05
CA LEU A 42 7.98 -5.36 -9.60
C LEU A 42 6.57 -5.10 -9.09
N GLU A 43 5.79 -6.16 -8.94
CA GLU A 43 4.42 -6.09 -8.44
C GLU A 43 4.38 -5.79 -6.94
N ALA A 44 3.35 -5.05 -6.54
CA ALA A 44 2.97 -4.81 -5.16
C ALA A 44 1.44 -4.86 -5.04
N ASP A 45 0.92 -4.47 -3.88
CA ASP A 45 -0.52 -4.31 -3.68
C ASP A 45 -1.06 -2.98 -4.25
N THR A 46 -2.38 -2.79 -4.18
CA THR A 46 -3.07 -1.63 -4.76
C THR A 46 -2.86 -0.31 -4.02
N THR A 47 -2.11 -0.31 -2.91
CA THR A 47 -1.87 0.91 -2.14
C THR A 47 -1.03 1.91 -2.92
N LEU A 48 -0.16 1.47 -3.83
CA LEU A 48 0.64 2.35 -4.68
C LEU A 48 -0.25 3.17 -5.64
N GLU A 49 -1.19 2.52 -6.33
CA GLU A 49 -2.12 3.19 -7.23
C GLU A 49 -3.10 4.08 -6.45
N SER A 50 -3.54 3.64 -5.28
CA SER A 50 -4.41 4.40 -4.39
C SER A 50 -3.74 5.67 -3.89
N ASP A 51 -2.49 5.57 -3.42
CA ASP A 51 -1.68 6.70 -2.98
C ASP A 51 -1.37 7.63 -4.17
N TYR A 52 -1.13 7.08 -5.36
CA TYR A 52 -0.84 7.88 -6.55
C TYR A 52 -2.07 8.67 -7.03
N ILE A 53 -3.27 8.07 -7.03
CA ILE A 53 -4.53 8.80 -7.28
C ILE A 53 -4.64 9.98 -6.32
N TYR A 54 -4.40 9.72 -5.03
CA TYR A 54 -4.44 10.74 -3.99
C TYR A 54 -3.45 11.88 -4.23
N TYR A 55 -2.17 11.58 -4.47
CA TYR A 55 -1.16 12.61 -4.68
C TYR A 55 -1.39 13.40 -5.95
N LEU A 56 -1.90 12.78 -7.02
CA LEU A 56 -2.26 13.51 -8.23
C LEU A 56 -3.36 14.53 -7.95
N HIS A 57 -4.35 14.23 -7.10
CA HIS A 57 -5.35 15.22 -6.69
C HIS A 57 -4.75 16.33 -5.84
N VAL A 58 -3.93 15.98 -4.84
CA VAL A 58 -3.25 16.96 -3.97
C VAL A 58 -2.38 17.92 -4.79
N LEU A 59 -1.69 17.41 -5.80
CA LEU A 59 -0.79 18.20 -6.67
C LEU A 59 -1.52 18.94 -7.80
N GLY A 60 -2.84 18.80 -7.93
CA GLY A 60 -3.61 19.39 -9.03
C GLY A 60 -3.25 18.80 -10.41
N LYS A 61 -2.80 17.55 -10.46
CA LYS A 61 -2.36 16.81 -11.66
C LYS A 61 -3.23 15.57 -11.95
N ALA A 62 -4.45 15.54 -11.42
CA ALA A 62 -5.39 14.43 -11.57
C ALA A 62 -6.02 14.38 -12.97
N GLU A 63 -5.22 14.04 -13.96
CA GLU A 63 -5.67 13.89 -15.34
C GLU A 63 -6.68 12.74 -15.50
N PRO A 64 -7.89 12.96 -16.05
CA PRO A 64 -8.99 11.99 -16.04
C PRO A 64 -8.61 10.61 -16.60
N ALA A 65 -7.86 10.57 -17.71
CA ALA A 65 -7.46 9.31 -18.34
C ALA A 65 -6.48 8.51 -17.46
N ARG A 66 -5.60 9.18 -16.72
CA ARG A 66 -4.65 8.54 -15.79
C ARG A 66 -5.37 8.01 -14.57
N ILE A 67 -6.25 8.82 -13.98
CA ILE A 67 -7.08 8.44 -12.84
C ILE A 67 -7.96 7.24 -13.17
N ALA A 68 -8.59 7.23 -14.36
CA ALA A 68 -9.42 6.11 -14.80
C ALA A 68 -8.62 4.79 -14.89
N LYS A 69 -7.39 4.81 -15.43
CA LYS A 69 -6.52 3.63 -15.50
C LYS A 69 -6.14 3.10 -14.12
N LEU A 70 -5.73 3.98 -13.22
CA LEU A 70 -5.39 3.62 -11.83
C LEU A 70 -6.60 3.05 -11.10
N ALA A 71 -7.75 3.71 -11.21
CA ALA A 71 -8.97 3.26 -10.55
C ALA A 71 -9.44 1.90 -11.09
N ASN A 72 -9.33 1.65 -12.40
CA ASN A 72 -9.64 0.34 -12.98
C ASN A 72 -8.73 -0.77 -12.41
N TYR A 73 -7.44 -0.48 -12.24
CA TYR A 73 -6.49 -1.42 -11.64
C TYR A 73 -6.81 -1.71 -10.16
N VAL A 74 -7.24 -0.70 -9.40
CA VAL A 74 -7.68 -0.90 -8.01
C VAL A 74 -8.96 -1.73 -7.97
N ARG A 75 -9.98 -1.40 -8.79
CA ARG A 75 -11.27 -2.13 -8.81
C ARG A 75 -11.09 -3.61 -9.17
N CYS A 76 -10.24 -3.94 -10.14
CA CYS A 76 -10.08 -5.34 -10.58
C CYS A 76 -9.42 -6.25 -9.55
N ARG A 77 -8.84 -5.69 -8.47
CA ARG A 77 -8.20 -6.44 -7.37
C ARG A 77 -9.04 -6.49 -6.09
N GLN A 78 -10.25 -5.95 -6.12
CA GLN A 78 -11.15 -6.09 -4.98
C GLN A 78 -11.48 -7.58 -4.78
N LEU A 79 -11.38 -8.04 -3.54
CA LEU A 79 -11.74 -9.40 -3.15
C LEU A 79 -13.26 -9.54 -3.08
N SER A 80 -13.73 -10.79 -3.14
CA SER A 80 -15.17 -11.10 -3.08
C SER A 80 -15.86 -10.65 -1.79
N ASP A 81 -15.10 -10.46 -0.71
CA ASP A 81 -15.58 -9.97 0.58
C ASP A 81 -15.52 -8.43 0.72
N GLY A 82 -15.17 -7.74 -0.37
CA GLY A 82 -15.17 -6.29 -0.50
C GLY A 82 -13.85 -5.58 -0.20
N GLY A 83 -12.86 -6.25 0.40
CA GLY A 83 -11.59 -5.62 0.75
C GLY A 83 -10.47 -5.84 -0.28
N TRP A 84 -9.25 -5.45 0.10
CA TRP A 84 -8.04 -5.62 -0.70
C TRP A 84 -6.94 -6.28 0.12
N SER A 85 -6.16 -7.16 -0.50
CA SER A 85 -5.01 -7.79 0.13
C SER A 85 -3.70 -7.04 -0.15
N ILE A 86 -2.70 -7.30 0.68
CA ILE A 86 -1.33 -6.80 0.51
C ILE A 86 -0.40 -7.83 -0.17
N TYR A 87 -0.90 -9.02 -0.53
CA TYR A 87 -0.16 -10.00 -1.32
C TYR A 87 -1.12 -10.90 -2.13
N PRO A 88 -0.64 -11.56 -3.20
CA PRO A 88 -1.48 -12.43 -4.04
C PRO A 88 -2.13 -13.57 -3.26
N GLY A 89 -3.45 -13.70 -3.38
CA GLY A 89 -4.23 -14.75 -2.70
C GLY A 89 -4.41 -14.55 -1.19
N GLY A 90 -3.97 -13.41 -0.63
CA GLY A 90 -4.16 -13.09 0.77
C GLY A 90 -5.58 -12.61 1.12
N PRO A 91 -5.88 -12.48 2.43
CA PRO A 91 -7.15 -11.94 2.89
C PRO A 91 -7.20 -10.41 2.75
N SER A 92 -8.38 -9.85 2.92
CA SER A 92 -8.58 -8.41 3.06
C SER A 92 -7.78 -7.84 4.24
N GLU A 93 -7.04 -6.77 3.98
CA GLU A 93 -6.24 -6.03 4.96
C GLU A 93 -6.83 -4.62 5.13
N LEU A 94 -6.91 -4.15 6.38
CA LEU A 94 -7.66 -2.95 6.75
C LEU A 94 -7.11 -1.69 6.07
N ASN A 95 -5.79 -1.49 6.11
CA ASN A 95 -5.15 -0.27 5.63
C ASN A 95 -5.17 -0.19 4.10
N ALA A 96 -4.91 -1.30 3.42
CA ALA A 96 -5.04 -1.44 1.99
C ALA A 96 -6.48 -1.16 1.54
N THR A 97 -7.46 -1.71 2.24
CA THR A 97 -8.88 -1.50 1.94
C THR A 97 -9.29 -0.03 2.13
N ILE A 98 -8.86 0.63 3.22
CA ILE A 98 -9.15 2.06 3.44
C ILE A 98 -8.53 2.92 2.33
N LYS A 99 -7.27 2.67 1.97
CA LYS A 99 -6.59 3.41 0.89
C LYS A 99 -7.27 3.19 -0.45
N ALA A 100 -7.60 1.95 -0.80
CA ALA A 100 -8.32 1.60 -2.03
C ALA A 100 -9.68 2.29 -2.10
N TYR A 101 -10.49 2.20 -1.03
CA TYR A 101 -11.77 2.91 -0.93
C TYR A 101 -11.59 4.41 -1.14
N PHE A 102 -10.62 5.03 -0.46
CA PHE A 102 -10.39 6.46 -0.56
C PHE A 102 -9.93 6.89 -1.96
N GLY A 103 -9.01 6.14 -2.57
CA GLY A 103 -8.55 6.36 -3.93
C GLY A 103 -9.69 6.24 -4.96
N LEU A 104 -10.54 5.22 -4.85
CA LEU A 104 -11.72 5.06 -5.71
C LEU A 104 -12.75 6.18 -5.51
N LYS A 105 -12.98 6.57 -4.26
CA LYS A 105 -13.82 7.72 -3.94
C LYS A 105 -13.28 8.98 -4.62
N LEU A 106 -11.97 9.24 -4.57
CA LEU A 106 -11.36 10.36 -5.29
C LEU A 106 -11.50 10.23 -6.82
N ALA A 107 -11.38 9.02 -7.36
CA ALA A 107 -11.58 8.74 -8.78
C ALA A 107 -13.02 8.98 -9.28
N GLY A 108 -14.00 9.18 -8.38
CA GLY A 108 -15.38 9.52 -8.73
C GLY A 108 -16.40 8.48 -8.31
N ASP A 109 -15.98 7.39 -7.68
CA ASP A 109 -16.88 6.31 -7.29
C ASP A 109 -17.81 6.77 -6.15
N SER A 110 -19.11 6.52 -6.33
CA SER A 110 -20.11 6.84 -5.31
C SER A 110 -19.97 5.89 -4.11
N PRO A 111 -20.02 6.38 -2.85
CA PRO A 111 -20.12 5.55 -1.64
C PRO A 111 -21.30 4.58 -1.61
N ASP A 112 -22.32 4.84 -2.42
CA ASP A 112 -23.52 4.01 -2.54
C ASP A 112 -23.40 2.98 -3.67
N ALA A 113 -22.31 2.99 -4.43
CA ALA A 113 -22.05 1.96 -5.43
C ALA A 113 -21.84 0.60 -4.75
N PRO A 114 -22.31 -0.52 -5.34
CA PRO A 114 -22.25 -1.84 -4.70
C PRO A 114 -20.85 -2.24 -4.22
N HIS A 115 -19.81 -1.99 -5.03
CA HIS A 115 -18.43 -2.33 -4.68
C HIS A 115 -17.87 -1.45 -3.55
N MET A 116 -18.29 -0.19 -3.46
CA MET A 116 -17.93 0.72 -2.37
C MET A 116 -18.66 0.35 -1.08
N GLY A 117 -19.92 -0.09 -1.17
CA GLY A 117 -20.68 -0.62 -0.04
C GLY A 117 -20.00 -1.83 0.59
N LEU A 118 -19.60 -2.82 -0.23
CA LEU A 118 -18.86 -4.00 0.22
C LEU A 118 -17.51 -3.62 0.85
N ALA A 119 -16.79 -2.65 0.28
CA ALA A 119 -15.55 -2.14 0.85
C ALA A 119 -15.74 -1.49 2.22
N ARG A 120 -16.80 -0.69 2.39
CA ARG A 120 -17.17 -0.11 3.69
C ARG A 120 -17.48 -1.20 4.73
N GLU A 121 -18.26 -2.21 4.34
CA GLU A 121 -18.56 -3.35 5.20
C GLU A 121 -17.29 -4.13 5.58
N ALA A 122 -16.35 -4.31 4.64
CA ALA A 122 -15.06 -4.92 4.91
C ALA A 122 -14.24 -4.10 5.92
N VAL A 123 -14.17 -2.77 5.76
CA VAL A 123 -13.53 -1.88 6.74
C VAL A 123 -14.15 -2.04 8.12
N HIS A 124 -15.48 -2.03 8.24
CA HIS A 124 -16.17 -2.20 9.52
C HIS A 124 -15.91 -3.58 10.14
N ARG A 125 -15.93 -4.65 9.33
CA ARG A 125 -15.60 -6.01 9.76
C ARG A 125 -14.17 -6.12 10.30
N LEU A 126 -13.23 -5.39 9.68
CA LEU A 126 -11.83 -5.34 10.08
C LEU A 126 -11.52 -4.36 11.22
N GLY A 127 -12.56 -3.80 11.85
CA GLY A 127 -12.42 -2.97 13.05
C GLY A 127 -12.60 -1.47 12.82
N GLY A 128 -12.92 -1.04 11.60
CA GLY A 128 -13.15 0.36 11.26
C GLY A 128 -11.87 1.18 11.13
N LEU A 129 -12.01 2.42 10.67
CA LEU A 129 -10.90 3.37 10.56
C LEU A 129 -10.20 3.60 11.92
N GLU A 130 -10.92 3.42 13.03
CA GLU A 130 -10.41 3.47 14.39
C GLU A 130 -9.18 2.57 14.59
N ASN A 131 -9.12 1.43 13.91
CA ASN A 131 -8.05 0.45 14.04
C ASN A 131 -7.00 0.51 12.92
N CYS A 132 -7.06 1.51 12.02
CA CYS A 132 -6.03 1.68 10.99
C CYS A 132 -4.68 2.08 11.61
N ASN A 133 -3.60 1.86 10.85
CA ASN A 133 -2.24 2.17 11.27
C ASN A 133 -1.95 3.68 11.25
N SER A 134 -0.79 4.06 11.79
CA SER A 134 -0.35 5.45 11.84
C SER A 134 -0.18 6.11 10.47
N TYR A 135 0.22 5.35 9.45
CA TYR A 135 0.41 5.86 8.08
C TYR A 135 -0.90 6.27 7.44
N VAL A 136 -1.96 5.47 7.58
CA VAL A 136 -3.29 5.81 7.04
C VAL A 136 -3.85 7.05 7.73
N ARG A 137 -3.71 7.16 9.06
CA ARG A 137 -4.13 8.36 9.80
C ARG A 137 -3.37 9.61 9.34
N PHE A 138 -2.04 9.51 9.23
CA PHE A 138 -1.20 10.61 8.73
C PHE A 138 -1.64 11.02 7.32
N TYR A 139 -1.75 10.04 6.42
CA TYR A 139 -2.18 10.21 5.03
C TYR A 139 -3.54 10.93 4.91
N LEU A 140 -4.55 10.52 5.68
CA LEU A 140 -5.88 11.15 5.66
C LEU A 140 -5.89 12.54 6.33
N ALA A 141 -5.03 12.76 7.33
CA ALA A 141 -4.96 14.05 8.03
C ALA A 141 -4.35 15.16 7.18
N LEU A 142 -3.43 14.83 6.27
CA LEU A 142 -2.83 15.77 5.32
C LEU A 142 -3.86 16.51 4.47
N VAL A 143 -5.01 15.87 4.23
CA VAL A 143 -6.10 16.41 3.41
C VAL A 143 -7.34 16.81 4.21
N GLY A 144 -7.24 16.75 5.54
CA GLY A 144 -8.34 17.04 6.45
C GLY A 144 -9.49 16.02 6.41
N ALA A 145 -9.28 14.83 5.82
CA ALA A 145 -10.29 13.76 5.82
C ALA A 145 -10.47 13.16 7.23
N VAL A 146 -9.42 13.22 8.05
CA VAL A 146 -9.46 13.05 9.50
C VAL A 146 -8.68 14.19 10.18
N GLY A 147 -8.85 14.36 11.48
CA GLY A 147 -8.11 15.37 12.24
C GLY A 147 -6.71 14.92 12.65
N TRP A 148 -5.82 15.89 12.84
CA TRP A 148 -4.42 15.68 13.27
C TRP A 148 -4.29 15.08 14.68
N GLU A 149 -5.33 15.19 15.51
CA GLU A 149 -5.42 14.54 16.82
C GLU A 149 -5.39 13.01 16.76
N LEU A 150 -5.66 12.42 15.60
CA LEU A 150 -5.55 10.98 15.36
C LEU A 150 -4.13 10.55 14.96
N VAL A 151 -3.27 11.49 14.59
CA VAL A 151 -1.93 11.21 14.06
C VAL A 151 -0.93 11.14 15.22
N PRO A 152 -0.13 10.07 15.35
CA PRO A 152 0.95 10.02 16.34
C PRO A 152 1.95 11.16 16.12
N ALA A 153 2.57 11.63 17.20
CA ALA A 153 3.61 12.64 17.09
C ALA A 153 4.82 12.11 16.31
N ILE A 154 5.30 12.90 15.33
CA ILE A 154 6.52 12.64 14.57
C ILE A 154 7.44 13.85 14.77
N PRO A 155 8.14 13.95 15.92
CA PRO A 155 8.83 15.17 16.32
C PRO A 155 10.05 15.44 15.41
N PRO A 156 10.13 16.61 14.76
CA PRO A 156 11.33 17.00 13.99
C PRO A 156 12.57 17.14 14.88
N GLU A 157 12.41 17.31 16.20
CA GLU A 157 13.49 17.37 17.18
C GLU A 157 14.36 16.11 17.22
N LEU A 158 13.89 14.97 16.67
CA LEU A 158 14.72 13.78 16.47
C LEU A 158 16.00 14.06 15.67
N MET A 159 15.98 15.10 14.81
CA MET A 159 17.14 15.55 14.04
C MET A 159 18.24 16.18 14.91
N LEU A 160 17.92 16.58 16.14
CA LEU A 160 18.85 17.22 17.08
C LEU A 160 19.56 16.21 17.99
N LEU A 161 19.14 14.94 17.97
CA LEU A 161 19.73 13.90 18.81
C LEU A 161 21.13 13.54 18.30
N PRO A 162 22.14 13.50 19.18
CA PRO A 162 23.51 13.21 18.78
C PRO A 162 23.66 11.73 18.43
N ASN A 163 24.64 11.41 17.57
CA ASN A 163 24.86 10.05 17.08
C ASN A 163 25.22 9.03 18.18
N TRP A 164 25.65 9.46 19.36
CA TRP A 164 25.92 8.57 20.49
C TRP A 164 24.64 8.17 21.25
N PHE A 165 23.53 8.88 21.06
CA PHE A 165 22.28 8.62 21.76
C PHE A 165 21.56 7.41 21.15
N TYR A 166 21.05 6.52 22.00
CA TYR A 166 20.45 5.23 21.62
C TYR A 166 19.31 5.31 20.59
N PHE A 167 18.60 6.45 20.53
CA PHE A 167 17.56 6.70 19.54
C PHE A 167 17.92 7.91 18.69
N ASN A 168 18.82 7.75 17.72
CA ASN A 168 19.11 8.79 16.72
C ASN A 168 18.76 8.31 15.30
N ILE A 169 18.64 9.24 14.36
CA ILE A 169 18.20 8.92 12.98
C ILE A 169 19.15 7.97 12.24
N TYR A 170 20.42 7.86 12.66
CA TYR A 170 21.40 6.99 12.03
C TYR A 170 21.29 5.53 12.48
N GLU A 171 20.65 5.28 13.63
CA GLU A 171 20.27 3.93 14.09
C GLU A 171 19.01 3.41 13.36
N MET A 172 18.31 4.27 12.62
CA MET A 172 17.25 3.85 11.73
C MET A 172 17.84 3.36 10.40
N SER A 173 17.25 2.29 9.86
CA SER A 173 17.55 1.83 8.50
C SER A 173 17.35 2.96 7.47
N SER A 174 18.06 2.87 6.34
CA SER A 174 18.01 3.89 5.29
C SER A 174 16.60 4.15 4.77
N TRP A 175 15.79 3.10 4.56
CA TRP A 175 14.40 3.23 4.11
C TRP A 175 13.52 3.91 5.16
N THR A 176 13.73 3.63 6.46
CA THR A 176 12.91 4.21 7.53
C THR A 176 13.20 5.68 7.65
N ARG A 177 14.49 6.05 7.57
CA ARG A 177 14.94 7.43 7.61
C ARG A 177 14.37 8.26 6.45
N ALA A 178 14.35 7.69 5.24
CA ALA A 178 13.79 8.33 4.05
C ALA A 178 12.27 8.59 4.16
N ILE A 179 11.56 7.89 5.05
CA ILE A 179 10.13 8.07 5.31
C ILE A 179 9.90 9.03 6.48
N VAL A 180 10.53 8.77 7.63
CA VAL A 180 10.28 9.49 8.89
C VAL A 180 10.69 10.96 8.80
N ILE A 181 11.81 11.28 8.15
CA ILE A 181 12.29 12.67 8.07
C ILE A 181 11.31 13.58 7.31
N PRO A 182 10.88 13.25 6.06
CA PRO A 182 9.85 14.03 5.38
C PRO A 182 8.54 14.08 6.16
N MET A 183 8.13 12.98 6.78
CA MET A 183 6.93 12.96 7.62
C MET A 183 7.05 13.90 8.82
N ALA A 184 8.21 14.02 9.45
CA ALA A 184 8.43 14.93 10.58
C ALA A 184 8.28 16.39 10.16
N ILE A 185 8.84 16.75 8.99
CA ILE A 185 8.71 18.09 8.39
C ILE A 185 7.23 18.40 8.15
N VAL A 186 6.52 17.49 7.48
CA VAL A 186 5.11 17.67 7.14
C VAL A 186 4.22 17.66 8.38
N SER A 187 4.54 16.84 9.39
CA SER A 187 3.85 16.81 10.69
C SER A 187 4.03 18.12 11.47
N ALA A 188 5.16 18.79 11.32
CA ALA A 188 5.42 20.08 11.95
C ALA A 188 4.67 21.22 11.24
N ILE A 189 4.61 21.18 9.91
CA ILE A 189 3.93 22.20 9.08
C ILE A 189 2.40 22.04 9.12
N ARG A 190 1.91 20.79 9.18
CA ARG A 190 0.49 20.41 9.06
C ARG A 190 -0.19 21.08 7.87
N PRO A 191 0.21 20.75 6.63
CA PRO A 191 -0.38 21.37 5.46
C PRO A 191 -1.89 21.16 5.43
N GLN A 192 -2.63 22.17 5.02
CA GLN A 192 -4.08 22.10 4.83
C GLN A 192 -4.39 21.84 3.35
N TRP A 193 -3.87 20.74 2.80
CA TRP A 193 -4.27 20.34 1.46
C TRP A 193 -5.78 20.05 1.49
N ARG A 194 -6.54 20.62 0.56
CA ARG A 194 -7.99 20.42 0.53
C ARG A 194 -8.36 19.59 -0.68
N LEU A 195 -8.95 18.45 -0.43
CA LEU A 195 -9.61 17.65 -1.45
C LEU A 195 -11.09 18.06 -1.55
N PRO A 196 -11.78 17.70 -2.64
CA PRO A 196 -13.21 17.97 -2.79
C PRO A 196 -14.02 17.47 -1.59
N GLU A 197 -15.08 18.16 -1.19
CA GLU A 197 -15.86 17.82 0.03
C GLU A 197 -16.40 16.39 0.03
N ARG A 198 -16.65 15.82 -1.16
CA ARG A 198 -17.02 14.41 -1.32
C ARG A 198 -15.96 13.46 -0.77
N ALA A 199 -14.69 13.84 -0.68
CA ALA A 199 -13.58 13.02 -0.20
C ALA A 199 -13.46 12.98 1.33
N ARG A 200 -14.58 12.99 2.06
CA ARG A 200 -14.60 12.63 3.48
C ARG A 200 -14.59 11.10 3.64
N VAL A 201 -14.33 10.61 4.86
CA VAL A 201 -14.30 9.17 5.17
C VAL A 201 -15.06 8.85 6.46
N ASP A 202 -16.00 9.71 6.85
CA ASP A 202 -16.80 9.57 8.06
C ASP A 202 -17.52 8.21 8.10
N GLU A 203 -17.94 7.69 6.94
CA GLU A 203 -18.62 6.41 6.80
C GLU A 203 -17.74 5.18 7.09
N LEU A 204 -16.41 5.34 7.16
CA LEU A 204 -15.47 4.27 7.47
C LEU A 204 -15.24 4.07 8.97
N PHE A 205 -15.68 5.03 9.80
CA PHE A 205 -15.72 4.85 11.25
C PHE A 205 -16.91 3.95 11.61
N ARG A 206 -16.71 3.04 12.57
CA ARG A 206 -17.81 2.29 13.18
C ARG A 206 -18.57 3.13 14.21
N ASP A 207 -17.86 3.99 14.93
CA ASP A 207 -18.41 4.96 15.86
C ASP A 207 -18.00 6.38 15.44
N PRO A 208 -18.80 7.05 14.57
CA PRO A 208 -18.52 8.41 14.12
C PRO A 208 -18.44 9.45 15.25
N GLY A 209 -19.05 9.16 16.41
CA GLY A 209 -19.01 10.02 17.59
C GLY A 209 -17.74 9.88 18.42
N ASN A 210 -16.97 8.80 18.21
CA ASN A 210 -15.78 8.47 18.96
C ASN A 210 -14.55 8.34 18.05
N LYS A 211 -14.17 9.46 17.43
CA LYS A 211 -12.92 9.60 16.66
C LYS A 211 -11.72 9.78 17.59
N ARG A 212 -11.48 8.82 18.49
CA ARG A 212 -10.30 8.83 19.36
C ARG A 212 -9.18 8.01 18.75
N ALA A 213 -7.94 8.50 18.92
CA ALA A 213 -6.76 7.71 18.61
C ALA A 213 -6.77 6.42 19.45
N ALA A 214 -6.37 5.29 18.85
CA ALA A 214 -6.27 3.99 19.53
C ALA A 214 -5.14 3.92 20.59
N PHE A 215 -4.74 5.06 21.15
CA PHE A 215 -3.88 5.10 22.32
C PHE A 215 -4.75 5.47 23.52
N SER A 216 -5.17 4.46 24.27
CA SER A 216 -5.66 4.70 25.62
C SER A 216 -4.58 5.47 26.37
N ARG A 217 -4.95 6.59 26.98
CA ARG A 217 -4.02 7.39 27.78
C ARG A 217 -3.47 6.49 28.89
N SER A 218 -2.21 6.06 28.77
CA SER A 218 -1.58 5.27 29.82
C SER A 218 -1.36 6.17 31.03
N ARG A 219 -1.69 5.67 32.22
CA ARG A 219 -1.27 6.33 33.47
C ARG A 219 0.22 6.13 33.74
N GLN A 220 0.88 5.24 33.00
CA GLN A 220 2.31 5.02 33.10
C GLN A 220 3.06 6.05 32.27
N ILE A 221 4.11 6.63 32.87
CA ILE A 221 5.01 7.58 32.21
C ILE A 221 5.82 6.86 31.11
N ILE A 222 6.05 5.56 31.27
CA ILE A 222 6.72 4.69 30.30
C ILE A 222 5.88 3.41 30.19
N SER A 223 5.41 3.09 28.99
CA SER A 223 4.75 1.82 28.66
C SER A 223 5.38 1.26 27.39
N TRP A 224 5.56 -0.06 27.34
CA TRP A 224 6.03 -0.81 26.17
C TRP A 224 4.87 -1.45 25.43
#